data_AF-A0A6N7AUK1-F1
#
_entry.id   AF-A0A6N7AUK1-F1
#
_cell.length_a   1.000
_cell.length_b   1.000
_cell.length_c   1.000
_cell.angle_alpha   90.00
_cell.angle_beta   90.00
_cell.angle_gamma   90.00
#
_symmetry.space_group_name_H-M   'P 1'
#
loop_
_entity.id
_entity.type
_entity.pdbx_description
1 polymer ?
#
loop_
_entity_poly.entity_id
_entity_poly.type
_entity_poly.pdbx_seq_one_letter_code
_entity_poly.pdbx_strand_id
1 'polypeptide(L)'
;MKLITQNLQLLKGKRIAVFGTGAAPGRPDVLTEVSDKNFSSDDLKQLRYFYLRGGFNYAKLPLIQKVLMTLLKWKIERKKRRNVPLHGDEIGMLNAYSKPADFTHRRNINELITYMKRSDEQQ
;
A
#
# COMPACT_ATOMS: atom_id res chain seq x y z
N MET A 1 -6.57 8.07 9.75
CA MET A 1 -7.63 8.42 8.77
C MET A 1 -8.66 9.41 9.27
N LYS A 2 -8.98 9.44 10.58
CA LYS A 2 -9.99 10.33 11.18
C LYS A 2 -9.87 11.81 10.79
N LEU A 3 -8.66 12.35 10.64
CA LEU A 3 -8.46 13.76 10.24
C LEU A 3 -9.13 14.10 8.90
N ILE A 4 -9.06 13.22 7.90
CA ILE A 4 -9.68 13.47 6.59
C ILE A 4 -11.17 13.11 6.63
N THR A 5 -11.51 11.91 7.11
CA THR A 5 -12.90 11.41 7.06
C THR A 5 -13.86 12.24 7.93
N GLN A 6 -13.41 12.74 9.09
CA GLN A 6 -14.24 13.59 9.95
C GLN A 6 -14.37 15.03 9.44
N ASN A 7 -13.56 15.44 8.46
CA ASN A 7 -13.54 16.81 7.93
C ASN A 7 -13.90 16.87 6.44
N LEU A 8 -14.52 15.83 5.88
CA LEU A 8 -14.91 15.79 4.45
C LEU A 8 -15.80 16.97 4.06
N GLN A 9 -16.62 17.48 4.97
CA GLN A 9 -17.45 18.67 4.74
C GLN A 9 -16.62 19.92 4.41
N LEU A 10 -15.43 20.08 5.02
CA LEU A 10 -14.51 21.19 4.73
C LEU A 10 -13.83 21.04 3.36
N LEU A 11 -13.85 19.84 2.80
CA LEU A 11 -13.30 19.50 1.50
C LEU A 11 -14.39 19.37 0.42
N LYS A 12 -15.62 19.77 0.73
CA LYS A 12 -16.74 19.74 -0.21
C LYS A 12 -16.42 20.55 -1.47
N GLY A 13 -16.78 19.99 -2.63
CA GLY A 13 -16.48 20.58 -3.93
C GLY A 13 -15.02 20.41 -4.38
N LYS A 14 -14.18 19.73 -3.60
CA LYS A 14 -12.85 19.32 -4.03
C LYS A 14 -12.85 17.84 -4.39
N ARG A 15 -11.96 17.49 -5.32
CA ARG A 15 -11.68 16.08 -5.61
C ARG A 15 -10.63 15.56 -4.64
N ILE A 16 -10.94 14.43 -4.00
CA ILE A 16 -10.11 13.87 -2.92
C ILE A 16 -9.58 12.51 -3.36
N ALA A 17 -8.27 12.41 -3.53
CA ALA A 17 -7.57 11.14 -3.70
C ALA A 17 -6.84 10.79 -2.40
N VAL A 18 -7.05 9.58 -1.90
CA VAL A 18 -6.25 9.00 -0.82
C VAL A 18 -5.48 7.83 -1.39
N PHE A 19 -4.20 7.69 -1.06
CA PHE A 19 -3.45 6.52 -1.47
C PHE A 19 -2.66 5.89 -0.33
N GLY A 20 -2.67 4.56 -0.29
CA GLY A 20 -1.80 3.75 0.55
C GLY A 20 -0.57 3.31 -0.23
N THR A 21 0.56 3.14 0.45
CA THR A 21 1.77 2.55 -0.13
C THR A 21 2.24 1.37 0.69
N GLY A 22 2.87 0.41 0.03
CA GLY A 22 3.41 -0.80 0.67
C GLY A 22 4.29 -1.60 -0.28
N ALA A 23 5.11 -2.49 0.26
CA ALA A 23 6.03 -3.32 -0.55
C ALA A 23 5.35 -4.58 -1.14
N ALA A 24 4.29 -5.05 -0.47
CA ALA A 24 3.55 -6.25 -0.88
C ALA A 24 2.73 -5.99 -2.16
N PRO A 25 2.48 -7.03 -2.97
CA PRO A 25 1.43 -6.96 -3.99
C PRO A 25 0.10 -6.56 -3.34
N GLY A 26 -0.60 -5.59 -3.93
CA GLY A 26 -1.92 -5.17 -3.44
C GLY A 26 -2.98 -6.17 -3.83
N ARG A 27 -3.12 -7.26 -3.06
CA ARG A 27 -4.15 -8.26 -3.34
C ARG A 27 -5.55 -7.70 -3.03
N PRO A 28 -6.58 -8.06 -3.83
CA PRO A 28 -7.91 -7.52 -3.68
C PRO A 28 -8.50 -7.67 -2.27
N ASP A 29 -8.36 -8.85 -1.65
CA ASP A 29 -8.84 -9.14 -0.31
C ASP A 29 -8.25 -8.19 0.75
N VAL A 30 -6.93 -7.99 0.71
CA VAL A 30 -6.24 -7.09 1.65
C VAL A 30 -6.58 -5.63 1.37
N LEU A 31 -6.68 -5.24 0.09
CA LEU A 31 -7.01 -3.85 -0.27
C LEU A 31 -8.44 -3.48 0.14
N THR A 32 -9.38 -4.40 -0.03
CA THR A 32 -10.76 -4.25 0.45
C THR A 32 -10.78 -4.15 1.97
N GLU A 33 -10.10 -5.06 2.69
CA GLU A 33 -10.04 -5.01 4.16
C GLU A 33 -9.46 -3.68 4.67
N VAL A 34 -8.38 -3.19 4.05
CA VAL A 34 -7.78 -1.90 4.38
C VAL A 34 -8.75 -0.76 4.11
N SER A 35 -9.46 -0.80 2.99
CA SER A 35 -10.48 0.21 2.67
C SER A 35 -11.60 0.22 3.70
N ASP A 36 -12.21 -0.93 3.97
CA ASP A 36 -13.38 -1.07 4.85
C ASP A 36 -13.06 -0.73 6.32
N LYS A 37 -11.83 -0.98 6.77
CA LYS A 37 -11.37 -0.57 8.11
C LYS A 37 -11.17 0.94 8.26
N ASN A 38 -11.00 1.67 7.16
CA ASN A 38 -10.61 3.08 7.19
C ASN A 38 -11.69 4.03 6.64
N PHE A 39 -12.62 3.53 5.84
CA PHE A 39 -13.63 4.33 5.14
C PHE A 39 -15.00 3.67 5.24
N SER A 40 -16.01 4.50 5.47
CA SER A 40 -17.41 4.12 5.28
C SER A 40 -17.79 4.15 3.79
N SER A 41 -18.92 3.53 3.45
CA SER A 41 -19.49 3.64 2.10
C SER A 41 -19.79 5.08 1.70
N ASP A 42 -20.08 5.97 2.65
CA ASP A 42 -20.34 7.40 2.38
C ASP A 42 -19.04 8.21 2.17
N ASP A 43 -17.95 7.82 2.84
CA ASP A 43 -16.63 8.40 2.56
C ASP A 43 -16.21 8.10 1.12
N LEU A 44 -16.36 6.83 0.69
CA LEU A 44 -15.98 6.35 -0.64
C LEU A 44 -16.80 6.95 -1.79
N LYS A 45 -17.93 7.61 -1.51
CA LYS A 45 -18.67 8.42 -2.50
C LYS A 45 -18.00 9.77 -2.75
N GLN A 46 -17.22 10.28 -1.79
CA GLN A 46 -16.61 11.61 -1.82
C GLN A 46 -15.10 11.58 -2.10
N LEU A 47 -14.44 10.46 -1.84
CA LEU A 47 -13.03 10.26 -2.11
C LEU A 47 -12.79 8.96 -2.89
N ARG A 48 -11.64 8.89 -3.56
CA ARG A 48 -11.16 7.66 -4.19
C ARG A 48 -9.90 7.17 -3.51
N TYR A 49 -9.90 5.90 -3.11
CA TYR A 49 -8.72 5.22 -2.55
C TYR A 49 -7.92 4.53 -3.65
N PHE A 50 -6.59 4.69 -3.60
CA PHE A 50 -5.64 4.04 -4.50
C PHE A 50 -4.60 3.26 -3.69
N TYR A 51 -4.13 2.15 -4.23
CA TYR A 51 -2.94 1.49 -3.70
C TYR A 51 -1.78 1.66 -4.67
N LEU A 52 -0.73 2.35 -4.23
CA LEU A 52 0.49 2.57 -4.99
C LEU A 52 1.60 1.70 -4.41
N ARG A 53 1.86 0.57 -5.05
CA ARG A 53 2.91 -0.34 -4.61
C ARG A 53 4.28 0.36 -4.63
N GLY A 54 4.93 0.38 -3.48
CA GLY A 54 6.27 0.92 -3.29
C GLY A 54 7.35 -0.13 -3.57
N GLY A 55 8.60 0.23 -3.28
CA GLY A 55 9.75 -0.68 -3.37
C GLY A 55 10.22 -1.17 -2.01
N PHE A 56 11.10 -2.18 -2.03
CA PHE A 56 11.85 -2.63 -0.87
C PHE A 56 13.30 -2.94 -1.28
N ASN A 57 14.26 -2.33 -0.59
CA ASN A 57 15.68 -2.57 -0.79
C ASN A 57 16.38 -2.64 0.56
N TYR A 58 16.73 -3.85 0.98
CA TYR A 58 17.40 -4.10 2.27
C TYR A 58 18.74 -3.35 2.39
N ALA A 59 19.52 -3.24 1.32
CA ALA A 59 20.82 -2.58 1.35
C ALA A 59 20.71 -1.08 1.66
N LYS A 60 19.61 -0.45 1.24
CA LYS A 60 19.33 0.99 1.46
C LYS A 60 18.70 1.30 2.82
N LEU A 61 18.38 0.29 3.64
CA LEU A 61 17.80 0.52 4.96
C LEU A 61 18.84 1.07 5.97
N PRO A 62 18.44 1.99 6.87
CA PRO A 62 19.21 2.35 8.06
C PRO A 62 19.50 1.15 8.96
N LEU A 63 20.56 1.22 9.77
CA LEU A 63 21.05 0.09 10.57
C LEU A 63 19.97 -0.52 11.50
N ILE A 64 19.20 0.32 12.20
CA ILE A 64 18.14 -0.15 13.11
C ILE A 64 17.04 -0.89 12.34
N GLN A 65 16.66 -0.38 11.16
CA GLN A 65 15.66 -1.02 10.31
C GLN A 65 16.18 -2.33 9.72
N LYS A 66 17.47 -2.42 9.40
CA LYS A 66 18.12 -3.67 8.98
C LYS A 66 18.05 -4.76 10.05
N VAL A 67 18.27 -4.41 11.32
CA VAL A 67 18.12 -5.35 12.44
C VAL A 67 16.69 -5.87 12.51
N LEU A 68 15.69 -4.97 12.50
CA LEU A 68 14.28 -5.36 12.52
C LEU A 68 13.92 -6.29 11.35
N MET A 69 14.35 -5.95 10.14
CA MET A 69 14.09 -6.77 8.97
C MET A 69 14.84 -8.12 9.05
N THR A 70 16.05 -8.16 9.58
CA THR A 70 16.77 -9.43 9.81
C THR A 70 15.99 -10.36 10.75
N LEU A 71 15.41 -9.82 11.82
CA LEU A 71 14.56 -10.60 12.73
C LEU A 71 13.33 -11.15 11.98
N LEU A 72 12.70 -10.36 11.11
CA LEU A 72 11.60 -10.82 10.28
C LEU A 72 12.05 -11.94 9.33
N LYS A 73 13.19 -11.79 8.65
CA LYS A 73 13.78 -12.82 7.80
C LYS A 73 13.94 -14.14 8.56
N TRP A 74 14.57 -14.10 9.73
CA TRP A 74 14.79 -15.29 10.55
C TRP A 74 13.49 -15.93 11.02
N LYS A 75 12.47 -15.13 11.36
CA LYS A 75 11.13 -15.62 11.72
C LYS A 75 10.50 -16.42 10.58
N ILE A 76 10.56 -15.91 9.35
CA ILE A 76 10.01 -16.58 8.17
C ILE A 76 10.83 -17.84 7.82
N GLU A 77 12.16 -17.76 7.87
CA GLU A 77 13.04 -18.92 7.65
C GLU A 77 12.83 -20.02 8.70
N ARG A 78 12.54 -19.66 9.95
CA ARG A 78 12.20 -20.62 11.00
C ARG A 78 10.87 -21.32 10.73
N LYS A 79 9.85 -20.62 10.23
CA LYS A 79 8.59 -21.24 9.77
C LYS A 79 8.87 -22.26 8.66
N LYS A 80 9.65 -21.87 7.65
CA LYS A 80 10.06 -22.76 6.56
C LYS A 80 10.75 -24.02 7.06
N ARG A 81 11.72 -23.89 7.98
CA ARG A 81 12.43 -25.03 8.61
C ARG A 81 11.52 -25.96 9.40
N ARG A 82 10.38 -25.46 9.89
CA ARG A 82 9.36 -26.23 10.61
C ARG A 82 8.29 -26.82 9.70
N ASN A 83 8.48 -26.77 8.37
CA ASN A 83 7.50 -27.19 7.37
C ASN A 83 6.13 -26.50 7.51
N VAL A 84 6.10 -25.30 8.09
CA VAL A 84 4.88 -24.47 8.12
C VAL A 84 4.74 -23.78 6.76
N PRO A 85 3.59 -23.89 6.08
CA PRO A 85 3.35 -23.21 4.80
C PRO A 85 3.59 -21.70 4.92
N LEU A 86 4.29 -21.15 3.94
CA LEU A 86 4.54 -19.70 3.86
C LEU A 86 3.48 -19.03 3.00
N HIS A 87 3.04 -17.87 3.44
CA HIS A 87 2.16 -17.03 2.65
C HIS A 87 2.90 -16.41 1.44
N GLY A 88 2.19 -16.04 0.37
CA GLY A 88 2.79 -15.42 -0.82
C GLY A 88 3.61 -14.16 -0.51
N ASP A 89 3.17 -13.36 0.46
CA ASP A 89 3.92 -12.18 0.94
C ASP A 89 5.21 -12.55 1.68
N GLU A 90 5.21 -13.64 2.43
CA GLU A 90 6.39 -14.12 3.15
C GLU A 90 7.45 -14.61 2.16
N ILE A 91 7.02 -15.32 1.11
CA ILE A 91 7.88 -15.75 0.00
C ILE A 91 8.44 -14.52 -0.74
N GLY A 92 7.57 -13.57 -1.08
CA GLY A 92 7.96 -12.32 -1.73
C GLY A 92 8.96 -11.50 -0.91
N MET A 93 8.72 -11.39 0.40
CA MET A 93 9.61 -10.68 1.33
C MET A 93 10.97 -11.36 1.45
N LEU A 94 11.03 -12.71 1.55
CA LEU A 94 12.30 -13.44 1.56
C LEU A 94 13.13 -13.18 0.30
N ASN A 95 12.49 -13.18 -0.86
CA ASN A 95 13.16 -12.86 -2.14
C ASN A 95 13.67 -11.41 -2.16
N ALA A 96 12.95 -10.48 -1.52
CA ALA A 96 13.28 -9.07 -1.53
C ALA A 96 14.55 -8.71 -0.72
N TYR A 97 15.04 -9.61 0.15
CA TYR A 97 16.33 -9.42 0.83
C TYR A 97 17.54 -9.55 -0.10
N SER A 98 17.46 -10.40 -1.14
CA SER A 98 18.54 -10.64 -2.10
C SER A 98 18.32 -9.93 -3.43
N LYS A 99 17.06 -9.75 -3.84
CA LYS A 99 16.67 -9.06 -5.07
C LYS A 99 15.77 -7.87 -4.71
N PRO A 100 16.30 -6.63 -4.67
CA PRO A 100 15.50 -5.45 -4.40
C PRO A 100 14.29 -5.39 -5.33
N ALA A 101 13.14 -5.02 -4.78
CA ALA A 101 11.92 -4.86 -5.55
C ALA A 101 11.61 -3.36 -5.70
N ASP A 102 11.33 -2.91 -6.91
CA ASP A 102 10.99 -1.51 -7.17
C ASP A 102 9.77 -1.41 -8.10
N PHE A 103 8.70 -0.82 -7.55
CA PHE A 103 7.43 -0.59 -8.26
C PHE A 103 7.07 0.89 -8.30
N THR A 104 8.04 1.79 -8.10
CA THR A 104 7.81 3.25 -8.00
C THR A 104 7.90 3.99 -9.33
N HIS A 105 7.63 3.30 -10.44
CA HIS A 105 7.66 3.91 -11.77
C HIS A 105 6.59 4.99 -11.89
N ARG A 106 6.93 6.14 -12.49
CA ARG A 106 6.01 7.28 -12.66
C ARG A 106 4.69 6.91 -13.37
N ARG A 107 4.70 5.92 -14.26
CA ARG A 107 3.48 5.43 -14.92
C ARG A 107 2.46 4.84 -13.94
N ASN A 108 2.88 4.35 -12.78
CA ASN A 108 2.01 3.70 -11.81
C ASN A 108 1.08 4.68 -11.08
N ILE A 109 1.35 5.99 -11.15
CA ILE A 109 0.45 7.03 -10.64
C ILE A 109 -0.53 7.56 -11.69
N ASN A 110 -0.49 7.04 -12.92
CA ASN A 110 -1.31 7.57 -14.02
C ASN A 110 -2.81 7.53 -13.70
N GLU A 111 -3.31 6.45 -13.07
CA GLU A 111 -4.72 6.37 -12.70
C GLU A 111 -5.13 7.47 -11.72
N LEU A 112 -4.28 7.75 -10.72
CA LEU A 112 -4.48 8.83 -9.76
C LEU A 112 -4.46 10.19 -10.46
N ILE A 113 -3.48 10.42 -11.35
CA ILE A 113 -3.37 11.68 -12.08
C ILE A 113 -4.59 11.90 -12.99
N THR A 114 -5.03 10.87 -13.72
CA THR A 114 -6.24 10.93 -14.54
C THR A 114 -7.47 11.24 -13.69
N TYR A 115 -7.60 10.57 -12.52
CA TYR A 115 -8.65 10.90 -11.57
C TYR A 115 -8.60 12.35 -11.13
N MET A 116 -7.43 12.92 -10.84
CA MET A 116 -7.32 14.32 -10.42
C MET A 116 -7.57 15.33 -11.54
N LYS A 117 -7.26 14.98 -12.81
CA LYS A 117 -7.36 15.89 -13.96
C LYS A 117 -8.73 15.95 -14.63
N ARG A 118 -9.60 14.97 -14.41
CA ARG A 118 -10.90 14.90 -15.12
C ARG A 118 -11.74 16.16 -14.80
N SER A 119 -11.89 17.12 -15.70
CA SER A 119 -12.80 18.24 -15.46
C SER A 119 -14.25 17.71 -15.36
N ASP A 120 -15.06 18.28 -14.47
CA ASP A 120 -16.50 17.96 -14.36
C ASP A 120 -17.28 18.54 -15.56
N GLU A 121 -16.87 18.21 -16.79
CA GLU A 121 -17.61 18.52 -18.02
C GLU A 121 -18.62 17.41 -18.33
N GLN A 122 -19.55 17.17 -17.42
CA GLN A 122 -20.85 16.54 -17.70
C GLN A 122 -21.86 17.15 -16.72
N GLN A 123 -22.29 18.38 -17.01
CA GLN A 123 -23.60 18.91 -16.62
C GLN A 123 -24.51 18.86 -17.85
#